data_AF-W5WAW2-F1
#
_entry.id   AF-W5WAW2-F1
#
_cell.length_a   1.000
_cell.length_b   1.000
_cell.length_c   1.000
_cell.angle_alpha   90.00
_cell.angle_beta   90.00
_cell.angle_gamma   90.00
#
_symmetry.space_group_name_H-M   'P 1'
#
loop_
_entity.id
_entity.type
_entity.pdbx_description
1 polymer ?
#
loop_
_entity_poly.entity_id
_entity_poly.type
_entity_poly.pdbx_seq_one_letter_code
_entity_poly.pdbx_strand_id
1 'polypeptide(L)'
;MSDPTSAPTSYEELAHVIEILPALVREKRRRDQLSLRAAGENLGIAASTIMRFETRDGDVRTDHLLTLLRWVGQPTNADQP
;
A
#
# COMPACT_ATOMS: atom_id res chain seq x y z
N MET A 1 -17.98 12.33 -26.41
CA MET A 1 -17.30 13.25 -25.49
C MET A 1 -16.36 12.42 -24.65
N SER A 2 -15.07 12.42 -24.99
CA SER A 2 -14.03 11.81 -24.15
C SER A 2 -13.71 12.81 -23.04
N ASP A 3 -13.64 12.32 -21.81
CA ASP A 3 -13.35 13.11 -20.62
C ASP A 3 -11.97 13.81 -20.77
N PRO A 4 -11.87 15.15 -20.69
CA PRO A 4 -10.62 15.88 -20.95
C PRO A 4 -9.57 15.78 -19.81
N THR A 5 -9.78 14.93 -18.81
CA THR A 5 -9.02 14.97 -17.53
C THR A 5 -8.33 13.65 -17.19
N SER A 6 -7.59 13.06 -18.12
CA SER A 6 -6.63 12.02 -17.74
C SER A 6 -5.34 12.19 -18.51
N ALA A 7 -4.56 13.21 -18.11
CA ALA A 7 -3.13 13.17 -18.41
C ALA A 7 -2.58 11.83 -17.87
N PRO A 8 -1.72 11.11 -18.62
CA PRO A 8 -1.07 9.93 -18.09
C PRO A 8 -0.28 10.33 -16.84
N THR A 9 -0.40 9.54 -15.77
CA THR A 9 0.42 9.72 -14.56
C THR A 9 1.88 9.76 -14.97
N SER A 10 2.60 10.80 -14.55
CA SER A 10 4.01 10.93 -14.92
C SER A 10 4.84 9.85 -14.22
N TYR A 11 5.98 9.47 -14.80
CA TYR A 11 6.89 8.54 -14.12
C TYR A 11 7.42 9.10 -12.79
N GLU A 12 7.50 10.43 -12.67
CA GLU A 12 7.89 11.11 -11.43
C GLU A 12 6.83 10.93 -10.34
N GLU A 13 5.54 11.08 -10.68
CA GLU A 13 4.44 10.81 -9.76
C GLU A 13 4.42 9.34 -9.33
N LEU A 14 4.62 8.40 -10.26
CA LEU A 14 4.70 6.97 -9.93
C LEU A 14 5.88 6.66 -9.00
N ALA A 15 7.04 7.23 -9.26
CA ALA A 15 8.22 7.07 -8.41
C ALA A 15 7.96 7.61 -6.99
N HIS A 16 7.35 8.79 -6.90
CA HIS A 16 6.98 9.39 -5.62
C HIS A 16 6.00 8.50 -4.83
N VAL A 17 4.96 7.98 -5.48
CA VAL A 17 4.01 7.05 -4.84
C VAL A 17 4.71 5.81 -4.30
N ILE A 18 5.60 5.19 -5.09
CA ILE A 18 6.36 4.01 -4.65
C ILE A 18 7.26 4.34 -3.46
N GLU A 19 7.89 5.52 -3.46
CA GLU A 19 8.76 5.98 -2.38
C GLU A 19 8.00 6.17 -1.05
N ILE A 20 6.79 6.71 -1.09
CA ILE A 20 5.98 6.94 0.12
C ILE A 20 5.15 5.73 0.54
N LEU A 21 5.02 4.71 -0.32
CA LEU A 21 4.16 3.55 -0.09
C LEU A 21 4.42 2.82 1.26
N PRO A 22 5.65 2.64 1.76
CA PRO A 22 5.89 2.09 3.09
C PRO A 22 5.16 2.83 4.22
N ALA A 23 5.14 4.17 4.15
CA ALA A 23 4.45 4.99 5.14
C ALA A 23 2.93 4.85 5.01
N LEU A 24 2.41 4.82 3.78
CA LEU A 24 0.99 4.64 3.51
C LEU A 24 0.47 3.28 3.97
N VAL A 25 1.23 2.21 3.75
CA VAL A 25 0.91 0.85 4.23
C VAL A 25 0.82 0.83 5.75
N ARG A 26 1.79 1.42 6.45
CA ARG A 26 1.79 1.52 7.91
C ARG A 26 0.58 2.29 8.42
N GLU A 27 0.28 3.42 7.80
CA GLU A 27 -0.85 4.26 8.22
C GLU A 27 -2.18 3.55 7.98
N LYS A 28 -2.40 2.97 6.79
CA LYS A 28 -3.59 2.16 6.50
C LYS A 28 -3.76 1.05 7.54
N ARG A 29 -2.69 0.30 7.83
CA ARG A 29 -2.73 -0.78 8.82
C ARG A 29 -3.20 -0.28 10.20
N ARG A 30 -2.72 0.88 10.63
CA ARG A 30 -3.09 1.47 11.93
C ARG A 30 -4.53 1.97 11.93
N ARG A 31 -4.98 2.61 10.84
CA ARG A 31 -6.38 3.06 10.68
C ARG A 31 -7.36 1.89 10.67
N ASP A 32 -6.97 0.79 10.04
CA ASP A 32 -7.74 -0.47 10.03
C ASP A 32 -7.60 -1.28 11.35
N GLN A 33 -6.80 -0.79 12.30
CA GLN A 33 -6.52 -1.42 13.60
C GLN A 33 -5.95 -2.86 13.47
N LEU A 34 -5.21 -3.13 12.40
CA LEU A 34 -4.65 -4.46 12.15
C LEU A 34 -3.26 -4.62 12.78
N SER A 35 -3.05 -5.77 13.40
CA SER A 35 -1.69 -6.24 13.70
C SER A 35 -0.95 -6.59 12.40
N LEU A 36 0.39 -6.65 12.45
CA LEU A 36 1.19 -7.12 11.29
C LEU A 36 0.78 -8.54 10.85
N ARG A 37 0.43 -9.40 11.81
CA ARG A 37 -0.04 -10.76 11.53
C ARG A 37 -1.38 -10.75 10.80
N ALA A 38 -2.37 -10.03 11.32
CA ALA A 38 -3.69 -9.94 10.70
C ALA A 38 -3.63 -9.31 9.31
N ALA A 39 -2.80 -8.26 9.12
CA ALA A 39 -2.56 -7.69 7.81
C ALA A 39 -1.92 -8.70 6.84
N GLY A 40 -0.95 -9.50 7.32
CA GLY A 40 -0.33 -10.55 6.55
C GLY A 40 -1.30 -11.64 6.10
N GLU A 41 -2.16 -12.11 7.02
CA GLU A 41 -3.21 -13.09 6.74
C GLU A 41 -4.20 -12.55 5.71
N ASN A 42 -4.63 -11.29 5.83
CA ASN A 42 -5.54 -10.63 4.88
C ASN A 42 -4.94 -10.51 3.46
N LEU A 43 -3.63 -10.27 3.37
CA LEU A 43 -2.94 -10.01 2.10
C LEU A 43 -2.31 -11.27 1.49
N GLY A 44 -2.26 -12.38 2.23
CA GLY A 44 -1.48 -13.56 1.83
C GLY A 44 0.03 -13.31 1.82
N ILE A 45 0.51 -12.36 2.64
CA ILE A 45 1.92 -11.95 2.74
C ILE A 45 2.42 -12.27 4.16
N ALA A 46 3.64 -12.79 4.29
CA ALA A 46 4.22 -13.01 5.62
C ALA A 46 4.31 -11.69 6.42
N ALA A 47 3.93 -11.71 7.70
CA ALA A 47 3.97 -10.53 8.57
C ALA A 47 5.36 -9.88 8.65
N SER A 48 6.43 -10.68 8.58
CA SER A 48 7.81 -10.21 8.53
C SER A 48 8.14 -9.44 7.25
N THR A 49 7.53 -9.80 6.11
CA THR A 49 7.66 -9.07 4.85
C THR A 49 6.98 -7.71 4.94
N ILE A 50 5.80 -7.62 5.55
CA ILE A 50 5.12 -6.34 5.78
C ILE A 50 5.96 -5.46 6.72
N MET A 51 6.45 -6.03 7.83
CA MET A 51 7.32 -5.32 8.77
C MET A 51 8.55 -4.73 8.08
N ARG A 52 9.28 -5.56 7.32
CA ARG A 52 10.46 -5.14 6.56
C ARG A 52 10.14 -4.04 5.55
N PHE A 53 9.01 -4.16 4.86
CA PHE A 53 8.55 -3.13 3.94
C PHE A 53 8.29 -1.81 4.65
N GLU A 54 7.55 -1.81 5.77
CA GLU A 54 7.27 -0.60 6.56
C GLU A 54 8.52 0.08 7.11
N THR A 55 9.56 -0.70 7.43
CA THR A 55 10.85 -0.18 7.92
C THR A 55 11.85 0.14 6.82
N ARG A 56 11.47 -0.05 5.54
CA ARG A 56 12.37 0.07 4.36
C ARG A 56 13.61 -0.83 4.45
N ASP A 57 13.47 -1.96 5.13
CA ASP A 57 14.57 -2.91 5.36
C ASP A 57 14.49 -4.09 4.38
N GLY A 58 15.18 -3.94 3.25
CA GLY A 58 15.33 -4.97 2.23
C GLY A 58 14.37 -4.84 1.03
N ASP A 59 14.64 -5.66 0.01
CA ASP A 59 13.87 -5.65 -1.23
C ASP A 59 12.49 -6.29 -1.07
N VAL A 60 11.50 -5.68 -1.71
CA VAL A 60 10.16 -6.24 -1.86
C VAL A 60 9.94 -6.68 -3.29
N ARG A 61 9.47 -7.92 -3.44
CA ARG A 61 9.08 -8.46 -4.74
C ARG A 61 7.95 -7.62 -5.34
N THR A 62 7.98 -7.45 -6.66
CA THR A 62 7.01 -6.61 -7.39
C THR A 62 5.55 -7.02 -7.17
N ASP A 63 5.27 -8.32 -7.05
CA ASP A 63 3.93 -8.83 -6.75
C ASP A 63 3.42 -8.35 -5.37
N HIS A 64 4.26 -8.41 -4.34
CA HIS A 64 3.94 -7.87 -3.02
C HIS A 64 3.77 -6.34 -3.04
N LEU A 65 4.61 -5.61 -3.80
CA LEU A 65 4.47 -4.16 -3.98
C LEU A 65 3.09 -3.81 -4.56
N LEU A 66 2.66 -4.51 -5.61
CA LEU A 66 1.37 -4.29 -6.24
C LEU A 66 0.20 -4.64 -5.31
N THR A 67 0.30 -5.72 -4.55
CA THR A 67 -0.70 -6.08 -3.53
C THR A 67 -0.84 -5.00 -2.47
N LEU A 68 0.28 -4.48 -1.95
CA LEU A 68 0.30 -3.41 -0.96
C LEU A 68 -0.24 -2.09 -1.50
N LEU A 69 0.12 -1.73 -2.74
CA LEU A 69 -0.40 -0.54 -3.41
C LEU A 69 -1.93 -0.60 -3.59
N ARG A 70 -2.44 -1.74 -4.07
CA ARG A 70 -3.90 -1.97 -4.20
C ARG A 70 -4.60 -1.89 -2.87
N TRP A 71 -4.01 -2.47 -1.83
CA TRP A 71 -4.56 -2.42 -0.49
C TRP A 71 -4.65 -0.99 0.03
N VAL A 72 -3.59 -0.18 -0.12
CA VAL A 72 -3.61 1.25 0.26
C VAL A 72 -4.72 2.04 -0.41
N GLY A 73 -5.06 1.72 -1.67
CA GLY A 73 -6.16 2.36 -2.39
C GLY A 73 -7.57 1.94 -1.94
N GLN A 74 -7.71 0.96 -1.05
CA GLN A 74 -9.01 0.53 -0.52
C GLN A 74 -9.43 1.41 0.68
N PRO A 75 -10.73 1.69 0.84
CA PRO A 75 -11.25 2.43 1.99
C PRO A 75 -10.83 1.77 3.31
N THR A 76 -10.68 2.58 4.36
CA THR A 76 -10.34 2.07 5.68
C THR A 76 -11.61 1.66 6.43
N ASN A 77 -11.46 0.77 7.42
CA ASN A 77 -12.57 0.39 8.30
C ASN A 77 -13.11 1.61 9.08
N ALA A 78 -12.27 2.61 9.33
CA ALA A 78 -12.65 3.88 9.95
C ALA A 78 -13.52 4.77 9.04
N ASP A 79 -13.56 4.51 7.73
CA ASP A 79 -14.39 5.26 6.78
C ASP A 79 -15.80 4.64 6.60
N GLN A 80 -16.10 3.52 7.28
CA GLN A 80 -17.41 2.87 7.27
C GLN A 80 -18.27 3.35 8.48
N PRO A 81 -19.57 3.65 8.29
CA PRO A 81 -20.44 4.25 9.31
C PRO A 81 -20.78 3.31 10.48
#